data_AF-A0A972VFF2-F1
#
_entry.id   AF-A0A972VFF2-F1
#
_cell.length_a   1.000
_cell.length_b   1.000
_cell.length_c   1.000
_cell.angle_alpha   90.00
_cell.angle_beta   90.00
_cell.angle_gamma   90.00
#
_symmetry.space_group_name_H-M   'P 1'
#
loop_
_entity.id
_entity.type
_entity.pdbx_description
1 polymer ?
#
loop_
_entity_poly.entity_id
_entity_poly.type
_entity_poly.pdbx_seq_one_letter_code
_entity_poly.pdbx_strand_id
1 'polypeptide(L)'
;MKRRLYLLMFCLCATSLRGADTNAPFPADCWGVYSWAGWNTKKVTRATCPLIKGAPIILKWHALEPEPGQFAFDRHLGDKLKLAVENDFYTFVMIWVAPSAPRWLYENGVPEVRMTQTISPRRQPRDWTFQYYLDEDYTRYFHRLIRAFGQYVQDLPPAMQDRILFVQSAEGSTGDGFCYKGDPLDARYNISRDQWSRFRMDTWQVYREAFSNPKTGRVMPFLVNYDANREAEYNWVMTHLDAIGLKNGMFSHGYHISDTQQRLASWRSFARDVSTAGKTFFSRGEQDAEWQVCGWSRQNPKQALYWSALFATTCGLDMWNLPAEACQGETYVSAINFFNKYAAHHDASTSPGAFCALRKGLDAADTKAYPDAVYGKAVKSNVTRYQKIAEAFNALGAMQGDPDKATGGGMKNRQRDQYNDVGWKILPGNYGRFLEQIDPEQTSIGWWHVGPKDSIYSRFARSFDAAHGKRHMAFRLDDRFFAQKDKPHPVGLRVVYLDQGDGQWALDYHGPHGEKRAVSVTCKNTNTWKELNVVLKDAQFSQGLEGQSDLILRHVEGSNTAFHMLELTRHGMP
;
A
#
# COMPACT_ATOMS: atom_id res chain seq x y z
N MET A 1 3.67 -48.02 41.05
CA MET A 1 3.52 -46.54 41.15
C MET A 1 4.87 -45.89 40.86
N LYS A 2 5.15 -45.52 39.61
CA LYS A 2 6.42 -44.89 39.19
C LYS A 2 6.08 -43.54 38.55
N ARG A 3 6.46 -42.44 39.22
CA ARG A 3 6.30 -41.06 38.73
C ARG A 3 7.23 -40.86 37.54
N ARG A 4 6.68 -40.47 36.38
CA ARG A 4 7.45 -40.00 35.22
C ARG A 4 7.79 -38.53 35.41
N LEU A 5 9.09 -38.23 35.40
CA LEU A 5 9.65 -36.90 35.39
C LEU A 5 9.63 -36.39 33.94
N TYR A 6 8.89 -35.32 33.66
CA TYR A 6 8.94 -34.64 32.37
C TYR A 6 10.14 -33.68 32.39
N LEU A 7 11.14 -33.96 31.55
CA LEU A 7 12.28 -33.08 31.31
C LEU A 7 11.84 -32.02 30.29
N LEU A 8 11.59 -30.79 30.74
CA LEU A 8 11.41 -29.64 29.86
C LEU A 8 12.78 -29.25 29.30
N MET A 9 12.96 -29.43 27.99
CA MET A 9 14.14 -29.00 27.27
C MET A 9 13.95 -27.51 26.90
N PHE A 10 14.54 -26.61 27.69
CA PHE A 10 14.63 -25.19 27.36
C PHE A 10 15.63 -25.02 26.20
N CYS A 11 15.14 -24.87 24.98
CA CYS A 11 15.95 -24.32 23.88
C CYS A 11 16.17 -22.83 24.16
N LEU A 12 17.35 -22.48 24.66
CA LEU A 12 17.86 -21.11 24.59
C LEU A 12 18.07 -20.75 23.11
N CYS A 13 17.10 -20.05 22.52
CA CYS A 13 17.36 -19.27 21.31
C CYS A 13 18.34 -18.15 21.68
N ALA A 14 19.61 -18.33 21.33
CA ALA A 14 20.57 -17.24 21.30
C ALA A 14 20.07 -16.22 20.27
N THR A 15 19.51 -15.11 20.75
CA THR A 15 19.24 -13.94 19.92
C THR A 15 20.58 -13.41 19.43
N SER A 16 20.91 -13.65 18.16
CA SER A 16 21.96 -12.91 17.50
C SER A 16 21.51 -11.45 17.42
N LEU A 17 21.95 -10.64 18.38
CA LEU A 17 21.93 -9.18 18.28
C LEU A 17 22.80 -8.80 17.07
N ARG A 18 22.20 -8.77 15.88
CA ARG A 18 22.71 -7.89 14.82
C ARG A 18 22.58 -6.49 15.38
N GLY A 19 23.71 -5.80 15.55
CA GLY A 19 23.72 -4.41 15.98
C GLY A 19 22.74 -3.63 15.11
N ALA A 20 21.77 -2.97 15.76
CA ALA A 20 20.96 -1.98 15.09
C ALA A 20 21.93 -0.93 14.54
N ASP A 21 21.86 -0.69 13.23
CA ASP A 21 22.58 0.40 12.60
C ASP A 21 22.09 1.69 13.28
N THR A 22 22.92 2.28 14.16
CA THR A 22 22.52 3.38 15.05
C THR A 22 22.16 4.67 14.31
N ASN A 23 22.21 4.64 12.97
CA ASN A 23 21.95 5.76 12.06
C ASN A 23 20.68 5.59 11.20
N ALA A 24 19.90 4.51 11.34
CA ALA A 24 18.65 4.36 10.59
C ALA A 24 17.58 5.34 11.11
N PRO A 25 16.89 6.13 10.24
CA PRO A 25 15.91 7.13 10.68
C PRO A 25 14.62 6.53 11.26
N PHE A 26 14.43 5.21 11.16
CA PHE A 26 13.24 4.51 11.63
C PHE A 26 13.59 3.17 12.30
N PRO A 27 12.82 2.73 13.31
CA PRO A 27 12.91 1.37 13.85
C PRO A 27 12.62 0.30 12.79
N ALA A 28 13.33 -0.84 12.85
CA ALA A 28 13.23 -1.88 11.82
C ALA A 28 11.83 -2.50 11.69
N ASP A 29 11.04 -2.53 12.77
CA ASP A 29 9.75 -3.22 12.82
C ASP A 29 8.53 -2.30 12.67
N CYS A 30 8.73 -1.02 12.34
CA CYS A 30 7.69 0.00 12.35
C CYS A 30 6.78 0.00 11.12
N TRP A 31 7.15 -0.67 10.04
CA TRP A 31 6.42 -0.66 8.77
C TRP A 31 5.34 -1.74 8.71
N GLY A 32 4.25 -1.46 7.98
CA GLY A 32 3.09 -2.34 7.88
C GLY A 32 1.75 -1.63 8.04
N VAL A 33 0.76 -2.38 8.53
CA VAL A 33 -0.60 -1.89 8.73
C VAL A 33 -0.69 -1.02 9.98
N TYR A 34 -1.38 0.10 9.84
CA TYR A 34 -1.76 1.01 10.92
C TYR A 34 -3.27 1.17 10.93
N SER A 35 -3.87 1.40 12.08
CA SER A 35 -5.31 1.64 12.16
C SER A 35 -5.65 3.13 12.06
N TRP A 36 -6.59 3.47 11.19
CA TRP A 36 -7.22 4.78 11.08
C TRP A 36 -8.28 4.98 12.17
N ALA A 37 -7.83 5.15 13.41
CA ALA A 37 -8.69 5.28 14.60
C ALA A 37 -8.54 6.61 15.36
N GLY A 38 -7.70 7.53 14.89
CA GLY A 38 -7.39 8.80 15.58
C GLY A 38 -6.78 8.62 16.98
N TRP A 39 -6.17 7.44 17.20
CA TRP A 39 -5.74 6.90 18.48
C TRP A 39 -6.85 6.87 19.54
N ASN A 40 -7.73 5.86 19.44
CA ASN A 40 -8.81 5.59 20.40
C ASN A 40 -8.62 4.18 20.97
N THR A 41 -8.21 4.09 22.24
CA THR A 41 -7.94 2.80 22.91
C THR A 41 -9.19 1.95 23.13
N LYS A 42 -10.41 2.50 23.00
CA LYS A 42 -11.63 1.67 22.94
C LYS A 42 -11.76 0.93 21.61
N LYS A 43 -11.04 1.35 20.57
CA LYS A 43 -11.08 0.76 19.23
C LYS A 43 -9.79 0.03 18.86
N VAL A 44 -8.65 0.48 19.36
CA VAL A 44 -7.34 0.00 18.94
C VAL A 44 -6.40 -0.10 20.14
N THR A 45 -6.05 -1.33 20.49
CA THR A 45 -5.03 -1.69 21.48
C THR A 45 -4.18 -2.83 20.93
N ARG A 46 -3.02 -3.09 21.54
CA ARG A 46 -2.20 -4.26 21.20
C ARG A 46 -2.97 -5.57 21.38
N ALA A 47 -3.82 -5.64 22.41
CA ALA A 47 -4.62 -6.83 22.71
C ALA A 47 -5.70 -7.10 21.65
N THR A 48 -6.41 -6.06 21.20
CA THR A 48 -7.51 -6.21 20.21
C THR A 48 -7.03 -6.24 18.77
N CYS A 49 -5.87 -5.63 18.50
CA CYS A 49 -5.30 -5.47 17.16
C CYS A 49 -3.81 -5.89 17.16
N PRO A 50 -3.48 -7.17 17.46
CA PRO A 50 -2.09 -7.58 17.64
C PRO A 50 -1.23 -7.47 16.37
N LEU A 51 -1.87 -7.51 15.19
CA LEU A 51 -1.20 -7.56 13.89
C LEU A 51 -0.85 -6.18 13.30
N ILE A 52 -1.23 -5.07 13.94
CA ILE A 52 -0.90 -3.74 13.45
C ILE A 52 0.32 -3.16 14.17
N LYS A 53 0.91 -2.12 13.58
CA LYS A 53 2.08 -1.43 14.13
C LYS A 53 1.73 -0.20 14.95
N GLY A 54 0.51 0.34 14.77
CA GLY A 54 -0.02 1.42 15.58
C GLY A 54 -1.14 2.19 14.88
N ALA A 55 -1.28 3.48 15.19
CA ALA A 55 -2.30 4.37 14.61
C ALA A 55 -1.79 5.82 14.51
N PRO A 56 -2.31 6.65 13.60
CA PRO A 56 -2.01 8.08 13.61
C PRO A 56 -2.61 8.77 14.83
N ILE A 57 -1.91 9.77 15.33
CA ILE A 57 -2.48 10.79 16.20
C ILE A 57 -2.79 12.01 15.33
N ILE A 58 -4.09 12.19 15.05
CA ILE A 58 -4.60 13.33 14.31
C ILE A 58 -5.04 14.38 15.34
N LEU A 59 -4.37 15.53 15.31
CA LEU A 59 -4.66 16.66 16.16
C LEU A 59 -5.53 17.66 15.39
N LYS A 60 -6.43 18.35 16.09
CA LYS A 60 -7.28 19.39 15.49
C LYS A 60 -6.82 20.74 16.02
N TRP A 61 -6.55 21.69 15.14
CA TRP A 61 -5.98 22.98 15.55
C TRP A 61 -6.84 23.68 16.62
N HIS A 62 -8.16 23.79 16.44
CA HIS A 62 -9.05 24.41 17.41
C HIS A 62 -9.03 23.78 18.82
N ALA A 63 -8.62 22.51 18.94
CA ALA A 63 -8.46 21.83 20.22
C ALA A 63 -7.05 22.00 20.80
N LEU A 64 -6.04 22.09 19.92
CA LEU A 64 -4.66 22.35 20.32
C LEU A 64 -4.45 23.78 20.80
N GLU A 65 -5.14 24.74 20.22
CA GLU A 65 -4.99 26.17 20.51
C GLU A 65 -6.38 26.79 20.72
N PRO A 66 -7.04 26.49 21.85
CA PRO A 66 -8.38 27.02 22.14
C PRO A 66 -8.40 28.55 22.20
N GLU A 67 -7.32 29.17 22.67
CA GLU A 67 -7.10 30.61 22.70
C GLU A 67 -5.76 30.97 22.04
N PRO A 68 -5.61 32.17 21.44
CA PRO A 68 -4.39 32.55 20.75
C PRO A 68 -3.14 32.39 21.62
N GLY A 69 -2.22 31.52 21.21
CA GLY A 69 -0.95 31.25 21.90
C GLY A 69 -1.05 30.35 23.14
N GLN A 70 -2.24 29.85 23.50
CA GLN A 70 -2.42 28.92 24.62
C GLN A 70 -2.57 27.49 24.08
N PHE A 71 -1.54 26.67 24.26
CA PHE A 71 -1.50 25.33 23.68
C PHE A 71 -1.85 24.21 24.66
N ALA A 72 -2.68 23.26 24.24
CA ALA A 72 -3.13 22.10 25.01
C ALA A 72 -2.47 20.78 24.55
N PHE A 73 -1.15 20.80 24.30
CA PHE A 73 -0.42 19.66 23.74
C PHE A 73 -0.42 18.41 24.64
N ASP A 74 -0.24 18.56 25.96
CA ASP A 74 -0.25 17.42 26.89
C ASP A 74 -1.52 16.59 26.78
N ARG A 75 -2.68 17.27 26.81
CA ARG A 75 -4.00 16.64 26.73
C ARG A 75 -4.24 15.93 25.40
N HIS A 76 -3.80 16.54 24.30
CA HIS A 76 -4.16 16.07 22.96
C HIS A 76 -3.12 15.17 22.30
N LEU A 77 -1.86 15.25 22.73
CA LEU A 77 -0.74 14.46 22.23
C LEU A 77 -0.06 13.67 23.34
N GLY A 78 0.35 14.30 24.44
CA GLY A 78 1.09 13.65 25.54
C GLY A 78 0.37 12.42 26.09
N ASP A 79 -0.92 12.55 26.44
CA ASP A 79 -1.72 11.45 26.96
C ASP A 79 -1.89 10.30 25.94
N LYS A 80 -1.96 10.61 24.65
CA LYS A 80 -2.02 9.58 23.60
C LYS A 80 -0.67 8.88 23.40
N LEU A 81 0.44 9.59 23.57
CA LEU A 81 1.78 8.99 23.49
C LEU A 81 2.07 8.09 24.70
N LYS A 82 1.58 8.41 25.90
CA LYS A 82 1.61 7.48 27.04
C LYS A 82 0.94 6.14 26.67
N LEU A 83 -0.25 6.22 26.08
CA LEU A 83 -0.97 5.04 25.60
C LEU A 83 -0.22 4.30 24.47
N ALA A 84 0.52 5.02 23.61
CA ALA A 84 1.39 4.42 22.59
C ALA A 84 2.53 3.62 23.19
N VAL A 85 3.16 4.16 24.24
CA VAL A 85 4.18 3.43 25.01
C VAL A 85 3.58 2.18 25.66
N GLU A 86 2.43 2.31 26.32
CA GLU A 86 1.74 1.19 26.99
C GLU A 86 1.32 0.06 26.04
N ASN A 87 0.94 0.39 24.80
CA ASN A 87 0.54 -0.59 23.79
C ASN A 87 1.70 -1.05 22.89
N ASP A 88 2.91 -0.57 23.16
CA ASP A 88 4.08 -0.80 22.31
C ASP A 88 3.81 -0.48 20.83
N PHE A 89 3.10 0.60 20.57
CA PHE A 89 2.69 1.00 19.23
C PHE A 89 3.46 2.24 18.79
N TYR A 90 3.77 2.29 17.50
CA TYR A 90 4.30 3.49 16.86
C TYR A 90 3.16 4.40 16.39
N THR A 91 3.50 5.65 16.10
CA THR A 91 2.57 6.64 15.56
C THR A 91 3.26 7.57 14.57
N PHE A 92 2.43 8.28 13.83
CA PHE A 92 2.82 9.50 13.14
C PHE A 92 1.78 10.56 13.49
N VAL A 93 2.22 11.80 13.50
CA VAL A 93 1.43 12.93 14.01
C VAL A 93 1.13 13.89 12.87
N MET A 94 -0.06 14.49 12.91
CA MET A 94 -0.45 15.57 11.99
C MET A 94 -1.42 16.52 12.67
N ILE A 95 -1.43 17.76 12.21
CA ILE A 95 -2.41 18.77 12.63
C ILE A 95 -3.36 19.02 11.46
N TRP A 96 -4.64 18.71 11.64
CA TRP A 96 -5.68 19.17 10.74
C TRP A 96 -6.01 20.64 11.01
N VAL A 97 -5.74 21.47 10.00
CA VAL A 97 -6.01 22.90 10.04
C VAL A 97 -7.38 23.27 9.47
N ALA A 98 -7.93 22.46 8.56
CA ALA A 98 -9.26 22.67 8.00
C ALA A 98 -10.02 21.34 7.86
N PRO A 99 -11.30 21.26 8.26
CA PRO A 99 -12.17 22.33 8.78
C PRO A 99 -11.98 22.57 10.30
N SER A 100 -10.78 22.33 10.82
CA SER A 100 -10.48 22.32 12.26
C SER A 100 -9.79 23.60 12.74
N ALA A 101 -9.92 24.71 12.01
CA ALA A 101 -9.38 26.01 12.38
C ALA A 101 -10.12 26.57 13.62
N PRO A 102 -9.40 27.15 14.60
CA PRO A 102 -10.06 27.83 15.72
C PRO A 102 -10.86 29.06 15.26
N ARG A 103 -11.98 29.33 15.92
CA ARG A 103 -12.84 30.48 15.57
C ARG A 103 -12.18 31.83 15.79
N TRP A 104 -11.30 31.93 16.79
CA TRP A 104 -10.55 33.16 17.06
C TRP A 104 -9.70 33.61 15.87
N LEU A 105 -9.33 32.74 14.92
CA LEU A 105 -8.64 33.17 13.69
C LEU A 105 -9.46 34.21 12.93
N TYR A 106 -10.75 33.92 12.75
CA TYR A 106 -11.67 34.77 11.99
C TYR A 106 -12.02 36.05 12.76
N GLU A 107 -12.13 35.95 14.09
CA GLU A 107 -12.32 37.10 14.98
C GLU A 107 -11.10 38.03 15.00
N ASN A 108 -9.92 37.48 14.69
CA ASN A 108 -8.65 38.23 14.57
C ASN A 108 -8.30 38.55 13.11
N GLY A 109 -9.30 38.70 12.24
CA GLY A 109 -9.12 39.30 10.91
C GLY A 109 -8.84 38.33 9.77
N VAL A 110 -8.59 37.04 10.04
CA VAL A 110 -8.43 36.05 8.96
C VAL A 110 -9.76 35.87 8.23
N PRO A 111 -9.82 35.98 6.89
CA PRO A 111 -11.07 35.77 6.18
C PRO A 111 -11.60 34.33 6.29
N GLU A 112 -12.90 34.20 6.63
CA GLU A 112 -13.64 32.94 6.51
C GLU A 112 -14.26 32.81 5.10
N VAL A 113 -13.75 31.85 4.34
CA VAL A 113 -14.10 31.60 2.95
C VAL A 113 -15.22 30.56 2.87
N ARG A 114 -16.34 30.96 2.24
CA ARG A 114 -17.44 30.06 1.91
C ARG A 114 -17.17 29.35 0.59
N MET A 115 -17.60 28.10 0.51
CA MET A 115 -17.32 27.21 -0.62
C MET A 115 -18.59 26.76 -1.31
N THR A 116 -18.47 26.29 -2.55
CA THR A 116 -19.49 25.45 -3.17
C THR A 116 -19.62 24.13 -2.40
N GLN A 117 -20.86 23.61 -2.30
CA GLN A 117 -21.13 22.34 -1.62
C GLN A 117 -20.43 21.19 -2.34
N THR A 118 -19.74 20.33 -1.58
CA THR A 118 -19.13 19.11 -2.11
C THR A 118 -19.77 17.85 -1.53
N ILE A 119 -19.45 16.68 -2.11
CA ILE A 119 -19.88 15.38 -1.57
C ILE A 119 -18.68 14.66 -0.99
N SER A 120 -18.82 14.18 0.25
CA SER A 120 -17.81 13.38 0.93
C SER A 120 -17.61 12.00 0.28
N PRO A 121 -16.49 11.29 0.56
CA PRO A 121 -16.31 9.89 0.17
C PRO A 121 -17.44 8.97 0.67
N ARG A 122 -18.12 9.35 1.77
CA ARG A 122 -19.27 8.64 2.34
C ARG A 122 -20.63 9.08 1.77
N ARG A 123 -20.63 9.79 0.63
CA ARG A 123 -21.82 10.26 -0.10
C ARG A 123 -22.71 11.23 0.68
N GLN A 124 -22.13 11.95 1.64
CA GLN A 124 -22.82 13.01 2.40
C GLN A 124 -22.42 14.41 1.90
N PRO A 125 -23.36 15.37 1.80
CA PRO A 125 -23.05 16.77 1.55
C PRO A 125 -22.05 17.34 2.56
N ARG A 126 -21.19 18.25 2.08
CA ARG A 126 -20.25 19.03 2.88
C ARG A 126 -20.42 20.50 2.52
N ASP A 127 -20.85 21.26 3.52
CA ASP A 127 -20.91 22.72 3.49
C ASP A 127 -19.89 23.24 4.52
N TRP A 128 -18.63 23.27 4.11
CA TRP A 128 -17.51 23.65 4.98
C TRP A 128 -16.99 25.01 4.57
N THR A 129 -16.61 25.81 5.57
CA THR A 129 -15.83 27.02 5.39
C THR A 129 -14.35 26.75 5.64
N PHE A 130 -13.50 27.63 5.12
CA PHE A 130 -12.05 27.55 5.24
C PHE A 130 -11.48 28.92 5.61
N GLN A 131 -10.33 28.94 6.27
CA GLN A 131 -9.44 30.10 6.30
C GLN A 131 -8.98 30.49 4.89
N TYR A 132 -8.75 31.78 4.64
CA TYR A 132 -7.95 32.18 3.49
C TYR A 132 -6.47 31.88 3.76
N TYR A 133 -5.91 30.88 3.08
CA TYR A 133 -4.57 30.35 3.38
C TYR A 133 -3.42 31.33 3.11
N LEU A 134 -3.62 32.32 2.23
CA LEU A 134 -2.56 33.30 1.90
C LEU A 134 -2.66 34.58 2.73
N ASP A 135 -3.59 34.62 3.70
CA ASP A 135 -3.64 35.71 4.66
C ASP A 135 -2.37 35.72 5.53
N GLU A 136 -1.80 36.91 5.75
CA GLU A 136 -0.54 37.05 6.50
C GLU A 136 -0.72 36.69 7.97
N ASP A 137 -1.86 37.04 8.56
CA ASP A 137 -2.17 36.71 9.95
C ASP A 137 -2.39 35.20 10.11
N TYR A 138 -3.12 34.57 9.17
CA TYR A 138 -3.24 33.11 9.12
C TYR A 138 -1.87 32.44 9.07
N THR A 139 -1.01 32.86 8.14
CA THR A 139 0.33 32.29 7.95
C THR A 139 1.16 32.45 9.23
N ARG A 140 1.12 33.63 9.86
CA ARG A 140 1.78 33.91 11.13
C ARG A 140 1.30 32.98 12.25
N TYR A 141 -0.02 32.82 12.42
CA TYR A 141 -0.59 31.97 13.45
C TYR A 141 -0.29 30.48 13.22
N PHE A 142 -0.39 30.01 11.97
CA PHE A 142 -0.09 28.62 11.64
C PHE A 142 1.39 28.31 11.85
N HIS A 143 2.29 29.20 11.41
CA HIS A 143 3.73 29.02 11.65
C HIS A 143 4.08 29.09 13.14
N ARG A 144 3.39 29.91 13.95
CA ARG A 144 3.53 29.89 15.42
C ARG A 144 3.14 28.52 15.99
N LEU A 145 2.00 27.97 15.57
CA LEU A 145 1.55 26.65 16.01
C LEU A 145 2.59 25.57 15.68
N ILE A 146 3.13 25.55 14.47
CA ILE A 146 4.13 24.55 14.04
C ILE A 146 5.38 24.63 14.91
N ARG A 147 5.89 25.85 15.18
CA ARG A 147 7.07 26.04 16.04
C ARG A 147 6.81 25.59 17.48
N ALA A 148 5.67 25.96 18.05
CA ALA A 148 5.29 25.52 19.40
C ALA A 148 5.12 24.00 19.48
N PHE A 149 4.56 23.40 18.43
CA PHE A 149 4.40 21.95 18.33
C PHE A 149 5.75 21.23 18.24
N GLY A 150 6.67 21.72 17.40
CA GLY A 150 8.03 21.20 17.31
C GLY A 150 8.76 21.27 18.65
N GLN A 151 8.71 22.41 19.34
CA GLN A 151 9.30 22.58 20.67
C GLN A 151 8.74 21.56 21.67
N TYR A 152 7.41 21.44 21.74
CA TYR A 152 6.77 20.46 22.64
C TYR A 152 7.24 19.03 22.36
N VAL A 153 7.35 18.63 21.07
CA VAL A 153 7.84 17.30 20.71
C VAL A 153 9.31 17.09 21.11
N GLN A 154 10.15 18.11 21.01
CA GLN A 154 11.55 18.05 21.44
C GLN A 154 11.70 17.91 22.96
N ASP A 155 10.74 18.43 23.72
CA ASP A 155 10.74 18.40 25.20
C ASP A 155 10.08 17.14 25.79
N LEU A 156 9.46 16.30 24.95
CA LEU A 156 8.84 15.04 25.40
C LEU A 156 9.88 14.08 26.02
N PRO A 157 9.47 13.18 26.94
CA PRO A 157 10.34 12.09 27.39
C PRO A 157 10.80 11.21 26.20
N PRO A 158 12.05 10.70 26.18
CA PRO A 158 12.59 9.91 25.07
C PRO A 158 11.68 8.75 24.65
N ALA A 159 11.14 7.99 25.62
CA ALA A 159 10.24 6.87 25.34
C ALA A 159 8.97 7.26 24.57
N MET A 160 8.49 8.50 24.70
CA MET A 160 7.36 9.04 23.92
C MET A 160 7.80 9.56 22.56
N GLN A 161 8.95 10.25 22.51
CA GLN A 161 9.53 10.73 21.24
C GLN A 161 9.77 9.56 20.29
N ASP A 162 10.28 8.44 20.79
CA ASP A 162 10.63 7.26 19.99
C ASP A 162 9.40 6.52 19.43
N ARG A 163 8.19 6.85 19.91
CA ARG A 163 6.95 6.37 19.29
C ARG A 163 6.57 7.17 18.05
N ILE A 164 7.06 8.40 17.88
CA ILE A 164 6.76 9.25 16.74
C ILE A 164 7.75 8.93 15.61
N LEU A 165 7.26 8.32 14.54
CA LEU A 165 8.08 7.98 13.37
C LEU A 165 8.35 9.20 12.49
N PHE A 166 7.31 10.00 12.26
CA PHE A 166 7.38 11.17 11.40
C PHE A 166 6.22 12.13 11.68
N VAL A 167 6.37 13.35 11.18
CA VAL A 167 5.29 14.34 11.11
C VAL A 167 4.77 14.40 9.68
N GLN A 168 3.46 14.30 9.50
CA GLN A 168 2.84 14.55 8.20
C GLN A 168 2.42 16.03 8.11
N SER A 169 2.85 16.69 7.03
CA SER A 169 2.29 17.96 6.61
C SER A 169 0.83 17.79 6.22
N ALA A 170 -0.04 18.46 6.96
CA ALA A 170 -1.47 18.52 6.72
C ALA A 170 -1.91 19.98 6.56
N GLU A 171 -1.15 20.74 5.77
CA GLU A 171 -1.32 22.18 5.55
C GLU A 171 -2.58 22.55 4.76
N GLY A 172 -3.18 21.59 4.06
CA GLY A 172 -4.45 21.74 3.33
C GLY A 172 -5.65 21.17 4.07
N SER A 173 -6.76 21.00 3.34
CA SER A 173 -7.99 20.42 3.88
C SER A 173 -7.80 18.96 4.28
N THR A 174 -8.21 18.60 5.50
CA THR A 174 -8.27 17.20 5.98
C THR A 174 -6.96 16.41 5.82
N GLY A 175 -5.83 17.12 5.76
CA GLY A 175 -4.51 16.53 5.52
C GLY A 175 -4.27 16.06 4.09
N ASP A 176 -5.04 16.54 3.11
CA ASP A 176 -4.80 16.35 1.67
C ASP A 176 -3.89 17.46 1.11
N GLY A 177 -3.38 17.27 -0.11
CA GLY A 177 -2.42 18.19 -0.72
C GLY A 177 -3.00 19.53 -1.20
N PHE A 178 -4.31 19.76 -1.11
CA PHE A 178 -4.98 20.94 -1.66
C PHE A 178 -5.60 21.83 -0.57
N CYS A 179 -5.64 23.14 -0.82
CA CYS A 179 -6.15 24.15 0.10
C CYS A 179 -7.64 23.93 0.45
N TYR A 180 -8.53 23.90 -0.54
CA TYR A 180 -9.97 23.84 -0.32
C TYR A 180 -10.63 22.52 -0.75
N LYS A 181 -11.87 22.33 -0.31
CA LYS A 181 -12.83 21.40 -0.91
C LYS A 181 -13.96 22.20 -1.54
N GLY A 182 -14.10 22.09 -2.86
CA GLY A 182 -15.01 22.94 -3.63
C GLY A 182 -14.32 24.22 -4.11
N ASP A 183 -15.11 25.11 -4.69
CA ASP A 183 -14.65 26.39 -5.23
C ASP A 183 -15.12 27.54 -4.32
N PRO A 184 -14.29 28.56 -4.04
CA PRO A 184 -14.71 29.71 -3.27
C PRO A 184 -15.92 30.40 -3.91
N LEU A 185 -16.93 30.77 -3.10
CA LEU A 185 -18.08 31.54 -3.60
C LEU A 185 -17.69 32.98 -3.97
N ASP A 186 -16.60 33.47 -3.39
CA ASP A 186 -16.02 34.78 -3.69
C ASP A 186 -14.65 34.58 -4.35
N ALA A 187 -14.55 35.01 -5.62
CA ALA A 187 -13.41 34.74 -6.48
C ALA A 187 -12.09 35.38 -6.00
N ARG A 188 -12.13 36.39 -5.11
CA ARG A 188 -10.90 36.97 -4.55
C ARG A 188 -10.12 35.98 -3.67
N TYR A 189 -10.77 34.93 -3.18
CA TYR A 189 -10.14 33.88 -2.38
C TYR A 189 -9.64 32.70 -3.21
N ASN A 190 -9.69 32.81 -4.54
CA ASN A 190 -9.06 31.82 -5.42
C ASN A 190 -7.55 31.81 -5.21
N ILE A 191 -7.00 30.61 -5.04
CA ILE A 191 -5.56 30.38 -4.86
C ILE A 191 -5.06 29.60 -6.08
N SER A 192 -4.17 30.20 -6.86
CA SER A 192 -3.52 29.51 -7.97
C SER A 192 -2.62 28.37 -7.47
N ARG A 193 -2.31 27.41 -8.35
CA ARG A 193 -1.36 26.33 -8.02
C ARG A 193 0.02 26.87 -7.65
N ASP A 194 0.48 27.96 -8.26
CA ASP A 194 1.78 28.56 -7.96
C ASP A 194 1.81 29.24 -6.60
N GLN A 195 0.77 29.99 -6.24
CA GLN A 195 0.63 30.54 -4.89
C GLN A 195 0.58 29.41 -3.85
N TRP A 196 -0.18 28.35 -4.13
CA TRP A 196 -0.29 27.20 -3.24
C TRP A 196 1.04 26.48 -3.05
N SER A 197 1.79 26.23 -4.12
CA SER A 197 3.13 25.61 -4.03
C SER A 197 4.10 26.41 -3.17
N ARG A 198 4.10 27.75 -3.31
CA ARG A 198 4.95 28.62 -2.47
C ARG A 198 4.57 28.51 -1.01
N PHE A 199 3.29 28.69 -0.69
CA PHE A 199 2.78 28.55 0.68
C PHE A 199 3.15 27.19 1.30
N ARG A 200 3.00 26.10 0.56
CA ARG A 200 3.38 24.76 1.02
C ARG A 200 4.87 24.65 1.32
N MET A 201 5.74 25.05 0.38
CA MET A 201 7.19 24.97 0.57
C MET A 201 7.68 25.86 1.72
N ASP A 202 7.10 27.06 1.88
CA ASP A 202 7.38 27.94 3.02
C ASP A 202 6.95 27.28 4.34
N THR A 203 5.76 26.67 4.36
CA THR A 203 5.27 25.91 5.52
C THR A 203 6.19 24.71 5.84
N TRP A 204 6.67 23.99 4.82
CA TRP A 204 7.57 22.86 4.99
C TRP A 204 8.93 23.27 5.55
N GLN A 205 9.42 24.45 5.19
CA GLN A 205 10.63 25.02 5.79
C GLN A 205 10.41 25.24 7.30
N VAL A 206 9.25 25.75 7.71
CA VAL A 206 8.92 25.92 9.14
C VAL A 206 8.81 24.58 9.87
N TYR A 207 8.21 23.55 9.26
CA TYR A 207 8.21 22.19 9.82
C TYR A 207 9.63 21.66 10.00
N ARG A 208 10.46 21.73 8.95
CA ARG A 208 11.85 21.28 8.99
C ARG A 208 12.62 21.94 10.13
N GLU A 209 12.50 23.26 10.27
CA GLU A 209 13.14 24.02 11.35
C GLU A 209 12.63 23.61 12.73
N ALA A 210 11.31 23.54 12.91
CA ALA A 210 10.67 23.23 14.19
C ALA A 210 10.96 21.80 14.68
N PHE A 211 11.18 20.86 13.76
CA PHE A 211 11.42 19.45 14.04
C PHE A 211 12.88 19.02 13.87
N SER A 212 13.79 19.98 13.74
CA SER A 212 15.22 19.77 13.81
C SER A 212 15.76 20.23 15.16
N ASN A 213 16.53 19.38 15.83
CA ASN A 213 17.24 19.73 17.05
C ASN A 213 18.74 19.87 16.74
N PRO A 214 19.26 21.11 16.61
CA PRO A 214 20.66 21.34 16.25
C PRO A 214 21.64 20.90 17.34
N LYS A 215 21.19 20.75 18.60
CA LYS A 215 22.05 20.32 19.71
C LYS A 215 22.33 18.81 19.66
N THR A 216 21.36 18.03 19.18
CA THR A 216 21.48 16.57 19.09
C THR A 216 21.73 16.08 17.67
N GLY A 217 21.58 16.95 16.66
CA GLY A 217 21.60 16.59 15.25
C GLY A 217 20.35 15.80 14.80
N ARG A 218 19.37 15.56 15.70
CA ARG A 218 18.15 14.82 15.37
C ARG A 218 17.26 15.66 14.46
N VAL A 219 16.90 15.12 13.30
CA VAL A 219 15.88 15.66 12.41
C VAL A 219 14.74 14.66 12.34
N MET A 220 13.54 15.03 12.78
CA MET A 220 12.38 14.16 12.64
C MET A 220 12.02 14.01 11.16
N PRO A 221 11.85 12.78 10.65
CA PRO A 221 11.38 12.58 9.29
C PRO A 221 10.02 13.23 9.04
N PHE A 222 9.80 13.64 7.80
CA PHE A 222 8.62 14.39 7.41
C PHE A 222 7.99 13.84 6.15
N LEU A 223 6.67 13.95 6.07
CA LEU A 223 5.88 13.41 4.97
C LEU A 223 4.94 14.46 4.36
N VAL A 224 4.92 14.54 3.02
CA VAL A 224 4.03 15.41 2.25
C VAL A 224 3.04 14.61 1.40
N ASN A 225 1.99 15.28 0.95
CA ASN A 225 1.01 14.70 0.05
C ASN A 225 1.53 14.62 -1.39
N TYR A 226 1.47 13.43 -2.00
CA TYR A 226 1.92 13.18 -3.38
C TYR A 226 1.07 13.91 -4.43
N ASP A 227 -0.24 14.00 -4.21
CA ASP A 227 -1.23 14.39 -5.22
C ASP A 227 -1.15 15.86 -5.67
N ALA A 228 -0.59 16.72 -4.83
CA ALA A 228 -0.40 18.13 -5.13
C ALA A 228 1.04 18.50 -5.50
N ASN A 229 1.99 17.55 -5.45
CA ASN A 229 3.38 17.83 -5.76
C ASN A 229 3.60 17.99 -7.27
N ARG A 230 4.33 19.04 -7.63
CA ARG A 230 4.86 19.31 -8.97
C ARG A 230 6.38 19.29 -8.89
N GLU A 231 7.02 19.61 -10.00
CA GLU A 231 8.48 19.61 -10.12
C GLU A 231 9.16 20.46 -9.01
N ALA A 232 8.62 21.64 -8.71
CA ALA A 232 9.16 22.51 -7.66
C ALA A 232 9.14 21.84 -6.27
N GLU A 233 8.05 21.17 -5.91
CA GLU A 233 7.93 20.46 -4.64
C GLU A 233 8.87 19.26 -4.57
N TYR A 234 9.00 18.48 -5.66
CA TYR A 234 9.94 17.36 -5.71
C TYR A 234 11.39 17.85 -5.57
N ASN A 235 11.75 18.93 -6.25
CA ASN A 235 13.06 19.55 -6.13
C ASN A 235 13.30 20.06 -4.70
N TRP A 236 12.29 20.66 -4.06
CA TRP A 236 12.39 21.12 -2.69
C TRP A 236 12.66 19.97 -1.71
N VAL A 237 11.86 18.88 -1.75
CA VAL A 237 12.06 17.77 -0.80
C VAL A 237 13.39 17.05 -1.02
N MET A 238 13.83 16.92 -2.28
CA MET A 238 15.15 16.35 -2.60
C MET A 238 16.29 17.20 -2.07
N THR A 239 16.16 18.53 -2.14
CA THR A 239 17.20 19.46 -1.69
C THR A 239 17.30 19.51 -0.18
N HIS A 240 16.17 19.47 0.54
CA HIS A 240 16.12 19.87 1.94
C HIS A 240 15.91 18.73 2.96
N LEU A 241 15.51 17.53 2.53
CA LEU A 241 15.18 16.42 3.43
C LEU A 241 16.08 15.21 3.19
N ASP A 242 16.50 14.55 4.26
CA ASP A 242 17.29 13.30 4.18
C ASP A 242 16.43 12.04 4.27
N ALA A 243 15.26 12.13 4.91
CA ALA A 243 14.21 11.14 4.86
C ALA A 243 12.93 11.76 4.26
N ILE A 244 12.53 11.28 3.08
CA ILE A 244 11.46 11.84 2.27
C ILE A 244 10.25 10.92 2.32
N GLY A 245 9.16 11.40 2.93
CA GLY A 245 7.88 10.71 3.01
C GLY A 245 6.87 11.21 1.98
N LEU A 246 6.15 10.29 1.32
CA LEU A 246 4.99 10.63 0.47
C LEU A 246 3.70 9.88 0.85
N LYS A 247 2.58 10.60 1.00
CA LYS A 247 1.22 10.00 1.07
C LYS A 247 0.70 9.77 -0.34
N ASN A 248 0.35 8.54 -0.70
CA ASN A 248 -0.31 8.19 -1.96
C ASN A 248 -1.53 7.29 -1.74
N GLY A 249 -2.71 7.91 -1.63
CA GLY A 249 -3.96 7.18 -1.40
C GLY A 249 -4.33 6.23 -2.56
N MET A 250 -3.98 6.55 -3.80
CA MET A 250 -4.39 5.73 -4.95
C MET A 250 -3.82 4.31 -4.93
N PHE A 251 -2.75 4.07 -4.17
CA PHE A 251 -2.19 2.73 -3.95
C PHE A 251 -2.84 1.95 -2.80
N SER A 252 -3.66 2.59 -1.95
CA SER A 252 -4.27 1.97 -0.77
C SER A 252 -5.80 1.83 -0.83
N HIS A 253 -6.48 2.51 -1.75
CA HIS A 253 -7.95 2.51 -1.79
C HIS A 253 -8.58 1.20 -2.31
N GLY A 254 -7.81 0.35 -3.00
CA GLY A 254 -8.38 -0.80 -3.70
C GLY A 254 -7.41 -1.42 -4.68
N TYR A 255 -7.94 -2.02 -5.74
CA TYR A 255 -7.19 -2.48 -6.91
C TYR A 255 -7.93 -2.10 -8.20
N HIS A 256 -7.27 -2.26 -9.36
CA HIS A 256 -7.78 -1.81 -10.67
C HIS A 256 -8.09 -0.31 -10.73
N ILE A 257 -7.28 0.50 -10.04
CA ILE A 257 -7.42 1.96 -10.02
C ILE A 257 -6.91 2.55 -11.33
N SER A 258 -7.68 3.44 -11.95
CA SER A 258 -7.29 4.09 -13.20
C SER A 258 -5.97 4.85 -13.09
N ASP A 259 -5.24 4.91 -14.22
CA ASP A 259 -4.00 5.68 -14.38
C ASP A 259 -2.85 5.19 -13.47
N THR A 260 -2.89 3.92 -13.04
CA THR A 260 -1.87 3.34 -12.16
C THR A 260 -0.52 3.17 -12.83
N GLN A 261 -0.46 2.84 -14.12
CA GLN A 261 0.82 2.62 -14.80
C GLN A 261 1.75 3.83 -14.70
N GLN A 262 1.29 5.00 -15.14
CA GLN A 262 2.08 6.23 -15.08
C GLN A 262 2.40 6.62 -13.62
N ARG A 263 1.42 6.52 -12.72
CA ARG A 263 1.60 6.82 -11.29
C ARG A 263 2.71 5.96 -10.68
N LEU A 264 2.72 4.66 -10.97
CA LEU A 264 3.72 3.74 -10.45
C LEU A 264 5.09 3.95 -11.10
N ALA A 265 5.15 4.29 -12.39
CA ALA A 265 6.40 4.65 -13.05
C ALA A 265 7.04 5.89 -12.42
N SER A 266 6.28 6.97 -12.24
CA SER A 266 6.74 8.19 -11.57
C SER A 266 7.17 7.93 -10.13
N TRP A 267 6.38 7.15 -9.38
CA TRP A 267 6.70 6.75 -8.01
C TRP A 267 8.02 5.99 -7.91
N ARG A 268 8.22 4.98 -8.77
CA ARG A 268 9.45 4.18 -8.78
C ARG A 268 10.66 4.99 -9.27
N SER A 269 10.46 5.93 -10.20
CA SER A 269 11.53 6.84 -10.61
C SER A 269 12.00 7.70 -9.44
N PHE A 270 11.05 8.38 -8.79
CA PHE A 270 11.36 9.23 -7.66
C PHE A 270 12.03 8.45 -6.52
N ALA A 271 11.53 7.27 -6.17
CA ALA A 271 12.16 6.44 -5.13
C ALA A 271 13.61 6.02 -5.48
N ARG A 272 13.90 5.76 -6.76
CA ARG A 272 15.29 5.51 -7.22
C ARG A 272 16.15 6.76 -7.13
N ASP A 273 15.62 7.92 -7.50
CA ASP A 273 16.36 9.18 -7.45
C ASP A 273 16.73 9.54 -6.00
N VAL A 274 15.79 9.34 -5.06
CA VAL A 274 16.03 9.46 -3.60
C VAL A 274 17.14 8.51 -3.14
N SER A 275 17.04 7.22 -3.50
CA SER A 275 18.05 6.22 -3.12
C SER A 275 19.42 6.52 -3.73
N THR A 276 19.48 7.01 -4.97
CA THR A 276 20.73 7.37 -5.66
C THR A 276 21.40 8.58 -5.01
N ALA A 277 20.61 9.50 -4.45
CA ALA A 277 21.10 10.62 -3.65
C ALA A 277 21.55 10.22 -2.23
N GLY A 278 21.54 8.92 -1.87
CA GLY A 278 21.89 8.44 -0.54
C GLY A 278 20.85 8.80 0.54
N LYS A 279 19.63 9.16 0.14
CA LYS A 279 18.54 9.57 1.02
C LYS A 279 17.57 8.42 1.27
N THR A 280 16.79 8.53 2.35
CA THR A 280 15.76 7.54 2.71
C THR A 280 14.42 7.91 2.08
N PHE A 281 13.78 6.96 1.39
CA PHE A 281 12.40 7.10 0.93
C PHE A 281 11.46 6.28 1.80
N PHE A 282 10.31 6.85 2.17
CA PHE A 282 9.23 6.11 2.80
C PHE A 282 7.87 6.61 2.35
N SER A 283 6.83 5.84 2.64
CA SER A 283 5.52 6.10 2.08
C SER A 283 4.36 5.59 2.90
N ARG A 284 3.21 6.20 2.68
CA ARG A 284 1.96 5.77 3.28
C ARG A 284 0.79 5.87 2.33
N GLY A 285 -0.24 5.06 2.56
CA GLY A 285 -1.54 5.16 1.92
C GLY A 285 -2.67 4.99 2.94
N GLU A 286 -3.73 5.77 2.79
CA GLU A 286 -4.94 5.72 3.61
C GLU A 286 -6.08 5.04 2.82
N GLN A 287 -6.88 4.20 3.46
CA GLN A 287 -8.08 3.61 2.87
C GLN A 287 -9.36 4.15 3.56
N ASP A 288 -10.33 4.61 2.76
CA ASP A 288 -11.61 5.21 3.21
C ASP A 288 -12.70 4.13 3.44
N ALA A 289 -12.31 2.93 3.85
CA ALA A 289 -13.19 1.76 3.97
C ALA A 289 -13.79 1.23 2.65
N GLU A 290 -13.21 1.55 1.49
CA GLU A 290 -13.71 1.09 0.18
C GLU A 290 -13.89 -0.42 0.09
N TRP A 291 -13.16 -1.22 0.87
CA TRP A 291 -13.28 -2.67 0.93
C TRP A 291 -14.64 -3.18 1.45
N GLN A 292 -15.45 -2.34 2.11
CA GLN A 292 -16.77 -2.71 2.64
C GLN A 292 -17.91 -1.76 2.24
N VAL A 293 -17.65 -0.60 1.65
CA VAL A 293 -18.71 0.38 1.32
C VAL A 293 -19.05 0.43 -0.17
N CYS A 294 -18.16 -0.02 -1.05
CA CYS A 294 -18.38 0.00 -2.50
C CYS A 294 -19.16 -1.23 -2.97
N GLY A 295 -20.00 -1.10 -4.01
CA GLY A 295 -20.83 -2.22 -4.47
C GLY A 295 -20.03 -3.42 -4.98
N TRP A 296 -18.86 -3.20 -5.60
CA TRP A 296 -17.93 -4.30 -5.94
C TRP A 296 -17.38 -5.02 -4.70
N SER A 297 -17.04 -4.25 -3.67
CA SER A 297 -16.32 -4.76 -2.50
C SER A 297 -17.24 -5.50 -1.52
N ARG A 298 -18.51 -5.07 -1.41
CA ARG A 298 -19.52 -5.68 -0.53
C ARG A 298 -19.88 -7.11 -0.91
N GLN A 299 -19.62 -7.49 -2.16
CA GLN A 299 -19.87 -8.85 -2.64
C GLN A 299 -18.95 -9.87 -1.97
N ASN A 300 -17.69 -9.47 -1.69
CA ASN A 300 -16.75 -10.26 -0.91
C ASN A 300 -15.71 -9.34 -0.24
N PRO A 301 -16.00 -8.81 0.97
CA PRO A 301 -15.12 -7.86 1.63
C PRO A 301 -13.73 -8.43 1.96
N LYS A 302 -13.63 -9.73 2.28
CA LYS A 302 -12.37 -10.41 2.55
C LYS A 302 -11.47 -10.44 1.31
N GLN A 303 -12.04 -10.83 0.16
CA GLN A 303 -11.36 -10.78 -1.13
C GLN A 303 -10.96 -9.35 -1.48
N ALA A 304 -11.88 -8.40 -1.31
CA ALA A 304 -11.64 -6.99 -1.65
C ALA A 304 -10.42 -6.43 -0.91
N LEU A 305 -10.35 -6.66 0.40
CA LEU A 305 -9.22 -6.19 1.20
C LEU A 305 -7.93 -6.97 0.90
N TYR A 306 -7.99 -8.29 0.70
CA TYR A 306 -6.83 -9.11 0.35
C TYR A 306 -6.19 -8.68 -0.98
N TRP A 307 -6.98 -8.47 -2.04
CA TRP A 307 -6.44 -7.99 -3.32
C TRP A 307 -5.98 -6.53 -3.27
N SER A 308 -6.54 -5.72 -2.38
CA SER A 308 -6.02 -4.38 -2.09
C SER A 308 -4.64 -4.45 -1.42
N ALA A 309 -4.41 -5.41 -0.53
CA ALA A 309 -3.10 -5.65 0.08
C ALA A 309 -2.06 -6.07 -0.97
N LEU A 310 -2.41 -6.97 -1.89
CA LEU A 310 -1.55 -7.39 -3.01
C LEU A 310 -1.17 -6.20 -3.90
N PHE A 311 -2.15 -5.34 -4.21
CA PHE A 311 -1.93 -4.15 -5.00
C PHE A 311 -1.04 -3.13 -4.30
N ALA A 312 -1.36 -2.77 -3.05
CA ALA A 312 -0.58 -1.86 -2.22
C ALA A 312 0.88 -2.33 -2.09
N THR A 313 1.07 -3.64 -1.87
CA THR A 313 2.40 -4.26 -1.81
C THR A 313 3.12 -4.16 -3.14
N THR A 314 2.47 -4.48 -4.26
CA THR A 314 3.05 -4.36 -5.61
C THR A 314 3.49 -2.93 -5.92
N CYS A 315 2.69 -1.94 -5.47
CA CYS A 315 2.98 -0.53 -5.63
C CYS A 315 4.13 -0.03 -4.71
N GLY A 316 4.35 -0.69 -3.58
CA GLY A 316 5.44 -0.36 -2.65
C GLY A 316 5.09 0.68 -1.62
N LEU A 317 3.93 0.51 -0.97
CA LEU A 317 3.63 1.26 0.24
C LEU A 317 4.37 0.65 1.44
N ASP A 318 4.88 1.51 2.32
CA ASP A 318 5.51 1.09 3.58
C ASP A 318 4.53 1.07 4.74
N MET A 319 3.53 1.94 4.67
CA MET A 319 2.47 2.05 5.66
C MET A 319 1.10 2.05 5.01
N TRP A 320 0.22 1.16 5.45
CA TRP A 320 -1.17 1.12 4.98
C TRP A 320 -2.13 1.36 6.14
N ASN A 321 -2.91 2.45 6.08
CA ASN A 321 -3.91 2.72 7.10
C ASN A 321 -5.25 2.13 6.74
N LEU A 322 -5.75 1.32 7.67
CA LEU A 322 -7.04 0.65 7.56
C LEU A 322 -8.00 1.17 8.62
N PRO A 323 -9.30 1.32 8.33
CA PRO A 323 -10.31 1.54 9.36
C PRO A 323 -10.19 0.52 10.51
N ALA A 324 -10.46 0.96 11.74
CA ALA A 324 -10.27 0.14 12.94
C ALA A 324 -10.97 -1.23 12.88
N GLU A 325 -12.13 -1.29 12.24
CA GLU A 325 -12.94 -2.48 12.10
C GLU A 325 -12.23 -3.57 11.26
N ALA A 326 -11.33 -3.19 10.35
CA ALA A 326 -10.53 -4.13 9.58
C ALA A 326 -9.33 -4.67 10.37
N CYS A 327 -8.90 -3.98 11.43
CA CYS A 327 -7.72 -4.32 12.22
C CYS A 327 -8.01 -5.23 13.42
N GLN A 328 -9.29 -5.48 13.72
CA GLN A 328 -9.73 -6.24 14.87
C GLN A 328 -10.02 -7.70 14.52
N GLY A 329 -9.68 -8.61 15.44
CA GLY A 329 -9.98 -10.04 15.30
C GLY A 329 -9.27 -10.70 14.12
N GLU A 330 -9.83 -11.81 13.63
CA GLU A 330 -9.16 -12.67 12.66
C GLU A 330 -9.71 -12.58 11.23
N THR A 331 -10.75 -11.76 11.01
CA THR A 331 -11.50 -11.74 9.73
C THR A 331 -10.63 -11.38 8.52
N TYR A 332 -9.63 -10.52 8.71
CA TYR A 332 -8.80 -9.94 7.64
C TYR A 332 -7.30 -10.25 7.77
N VAL A 333 -6.94 -11.27 8.55
CA VAL A 333 -5.53 -11.61 8.85
C VAL A 333 -4.71 -11.85 7.60
N SER A 334 -5.29 -12.47 6.56
CA SER A 334 -4.59 -12.75 5.30
C SER A 334 -4.17 -11.47 4.57
N ALA A 335 -4.95 -10.39 4.66
CA ALA A 335 -4.59 -9.11 4.04
C ALA A 335 -3.52 -8.39 4.87
N ILE A 336 -3.68 -8.36 6.19
CA ILE A 336 -2.77 -7.66 7.11
C ILE A 336 -1.39 -8.32 7.12
N ASN A 337 -1.35 -9.64 7.32
CA ASN A 337 -0.09 -10.38 7.38
C ASN A 337 0.66 -10.32 6.05
N PHE A 338 -0.06 -10.40 4.92
CA PHE A 338 0.56 -10.29 3.61
C PHE A 338 1.20 -8.91 3.41
N PHE A 339 0.48 -7.82 3.69
CA PHE A 339 1.06 -6.47 3.57
C PHE A 339 2.25 -6.27 4.52
N ASN A 340 2.09 -6.65 5.80
CA ASN A 340 3.14 -6.51 6.81
C ASN A 340 4.44 -7.24 6.43
N LYS A 341 4.34 -8.43 5.82
CA LYS A 341 5.50 -9.21 5.40
C LYS A 341 6.40 -8.46 4.41
N TYR A 342 5.84 -7.60 3.58
CA TYR A 342 6.56 -6.95 2.47
C TYR A 342 6.70 -5.43 2.61
N ALA A 343 6.08 -4.83 3.62
CA ALA A 343 6.16 -3.39 3.88
C ALA A 343 7.63 -2.96 4.06
N ALA A 344 8.02 -1.84 3.41
CA ALA A 344 9.40 -1.32 3.39
C ALA A 344 10.49 -2.20 2.77
N HIS A 345 10.15 -3.36 2.20
CA HIS A 345 11.09 -4.16 1.42
C HIS A 345 11.12 -3.71 -0.04
N HIS A 346 11.93 -2.68 -0.32
CA HIS A 346 12.18 -2.15 -1.68
C HIS A 346 13.38 -2.77 -2.36
N ASP A 347 14.30 -3.33 -1.59
CA ASP A 347 15.44 -4.09 -2.09
C ASP A 347 15.16 -5.59 -2.00
N ALA A 348 15.35 -6.30 -3.11
CA ALA A 348 15.20 -7.75 -3.16
C ALA A 348 16.18 -8.46 -2.23
N SER A 349 17.38 -7.90 -2.04
CA SER A 349 18.46 -8.54 -1.28
C SER A 349 18.15 -8.69 0.21
N THR A 350 17.29 -7.81 0.73
CA THR A 350 16.85 -7.76 2.14
C THR A 350 15.40 -8.21 2.33
N SER A 351 14.68 -8.50 1.25
CA SER A 351 13.29 -8.94 1.31
C SER A 351 13.16 -10.32 1.96
N PRO A 352 12.18 -10.55 2.85
CA PRO A 352 11.93 -11.86 3.47
C PRO A 352 11.39 -12.89 2.46
N GLY A 353 10.91 -12.43 1.32
CA GLY A 353 10.34 -13.29 0.29
C GLY A 353 10.18 -12.59 -1.06
N ALA A 354 9.63 -13.33 -2.01
CA ALA A 354 9.23 -12.84 -3.31
C ALA A 354 7.89 -13.47 -3.68
N PHE A 355 7.06 -12.80 -4.47
CA PHE A 355 5.77 -13.37 -4.87
C PHE A 355 5.33 -12.92 -6.25
N CYS A 356 4.51 -13.75 -6.88
CA CYS A 356 3.79 -13.46 -8.10
C CYS A 356 2.34 -13.92 -7.93
N ALA A 357 1.44 -12.97 -7.68
CA ALA A 357 -0.01 -13.17 -7.69
C ALA A 357 -0.53 -13.05 -9.13
N LEU A 358 -1.01 -14.18 -9.65
CA LEU A 358 -1.29 -14.40 -11.05
C LEU A 358 -2.61 -13.75 -11.48
N ARG A 359 -2.53 -12.90 -12.49
CA ARG A 359 -3.69 -12.23 -13.08
C ARG A 359 -3.38 -11.69 -14.47
N LYS A 360 -4.42 -11.40 -15.22
CA LYS A 360 -4.38 -10.56 -16.42
C LYS A 360 -5.22 -9.31 -16.18
N GLY A 361 -4.60 -8.14 -16.29
CA GLY A 361 -5.30 -6.86 -16.27
C GLY A 361 -5.76 -6.50 -17.67
N LEU A 362 -7.05 -6.27 -17.84
CA LEU A 362 -7.61 -5.83 -19.11
C LEU A 362 -7.51 -4.30 -19.20
N ASP A 363 -6.39 -3.79 -19.73
CA ASP A 363 -6.19 -2.35 -19.90
C ASP A 363 -6.79 -1.84 -21.21
N ALA A 364 -7.90 -1.10 -21.12
CA ALA A 364 -8.54 -0.48 -22.28
C ALA A 364 -7.63 0.54 -22.99
N ALA A 365 -6.57 1.06 -22.38
CA ALA A 365 -5.63 1.95 -23.09
C ALA A 365 -4.64 1.19 -24.00
N ASP A 366 -4.53 -0.14 -23.88
CA ASP A 366 -3.58 -0.93 -24.64
C ASP A 366 -4.11 -1.26 -26.04
N THR A 367 -3.61 -0.55 -27.06
CA THR A 367 -3.99 -0.76 -28.47
C THR A 367 -3.25 -1.92 -29.12
N LYS A 368 -2.20 -2.47 -28.49
CA LYS A 368 -1.50 -3.66 -28.98
C LYS A 368 -2.26 -4.92 -28.58
N ALA A 369 -2.63 -5.02 -27.30
CA ALA A 369 -3.44 -6.13 -26.81
C ALA A 369 -4.90 -6.05 -27.30
N TYR A 370 -5.44 -4.84 -27.43
CA TYR A 370 -6.82 -4.60 -27.84
C TYR A 370 -6.88 -3.59 -29.01
N PRO A 371 -6.66 -4.02 -30.26
CA PRO A 371 -6.64 -3.14 -31.42
C PRO A 371 -7.94 -2.35 -31.63
N ASP A 372 -7.80 -1.09 -32.03
CA ASP A 372 -8.92 -0.16 -32.25
C ASP A 372 -9.96 -0.67 -33.26
N ALA A 373 -9.52 -1.39 -34.30
CA ALA A 373 -10.39 -1.95 -35.33
C ALA A 373 -11.39 -2.98 -34.78
N VAL A 374 -11.03 -3.69 -33.71
CA VAL A 374 -11.86 -4.74 -33.10
C VAL A 374 -12.67 -4.17 -31.93
N TYR A 375 -11.96 -3.48 -31.03
CA TYR A 375 -12.51 -3.04 -29.74
C TYR A 375 -13.02 -1.59 -29.75
N GLY A 376 -12.85 -0.85 -30.84
CA GLY A 376 -13.16 0.58 -30.93
C GLY A 376 -12.02 1.45 -30.42
N LYS A 377 -12.08 2.75 -30.70
CA LYS A 377 -10.99 3.70 -30.43
C LYS A 377 -10.57 3.74 -28.95
N ALA A 378 -9.27 3.64 -28.68
CA ALA A 378 -8.71 3.78 -27.33
C ALA A 378 -8.79 5.22 -26.79
N VAL A 379 -9.97 5.59 -26.28
CA VAL A 379 -10.20 6.84 -25.55
C VAL A 379 -10.90 6.51 -24.24
N LYS A 380 -10.51 7.17 -23.14
CA LYS A 380 -10.97 6.85 -21.79
C LYS A 380 -12.49 6.84 -21.65
N SER A 381 -13.18 7.75 -22.34
CA SER A 381 -14.65 7.89 -22.35
C SER A 381 -15.39 6.86 -23.21
N ASN A 382 -14.70 6.05 -24.01
CA ASN A 382 -15.34 5.09 -24.91
C ASN A 382 -15.82 3.84 -24.15
N VAL A 383 -17.00 3.91 -23.54
CA VAL A 383 -17.63 2.81 -22.79
C VAL A 383 -17.70 1.51 -23.60
N THR A 384 -18.09 1.58 -24.88
CA THR A 384 -18.22 0.42 -25.75
C THR A 384 -16.93 -0.38 -25.86
N ARG A 385 -15.76 0.28 -25.83
CA ARG A 385 -14.47 -0.41 -25.83
C ARG A 385 -14.27 -1.30 -24.61
N TYR A 386 -14.63 -0.81 -23.42
CA TYR A 386 -14.52 -1.60 -22.19
C TYR A 386 -15.44 -2.82 -22.25
N GLN A 387 -16.67 -2.63 -22.73
CA GLN A 387 -17.64 -3.72 -22.87
C GLN A 387 -17.17 -4.77 -23.88
N LYS A 388 -16.67 -4.36 -25.06
CA LYS A 388 -16.12 -5.29 -26.06
C LYS A 388 -14.92 -6.07 -25.55
N ILE A 389 -14.03 -5.42 -24.79
CA ILE A 389 -12.89 -6.10 -24.19
C ILE A 389 -13.37 -7.12 -23.15
N ALA A 390 -14.32 -6.76 -22.27
CA ALA A 390 -14.85 -7.69 -21.28
C ALA A 390 -15.53 -8.89 -21.95
N GLU A 391 -16.35 -8.65 -22.99
CA GLU A 391 -17.06 -9.70 -23.73
C GLU A 391 -16.10 -10.72 -24.34
N ALA A 392 -14.97 -10.28 -24.90
CA ALA A 392 -13.95 -11.17 -25.46
C ALA A 392 -13.33 -12.13 -24.43
N PHE A 393 -13.46 -11.86 -23.13
CA PHE A 393 -12.96 -12.70 -22.04
C PHE A 393 -14.09 -13.22 -21.12
N ASN A 394 -15.36 -13.04 -21.51
CA ASN A 394 -16.52 -13.42 -20.69
C ASN A 394 -16.56 -14.93 -20.41
N ALA A 395 -16.15 -15.77 -21.36
CA ALA A 395 -16.03 -17.22 -21.17
C ALA A 395 -14.99 -17.61 -20.10
N LEU A 396 -14.05 -16.71 -19.79
CA LEU A 396 -13.04 -16.86 -18.73
C LEU A 396 -13.44 -16.12 -17.44
N GLY A 397 -14.67 -15.60 -17.40
CA GLY A 397 -15.31 -14.95 -16.26
C GLY A 397 -15.19 -13.43 -16.21
N ALA A 398 -14.57 -12.77 -17.21
CA ALA A 398 -14.42 -11.32 -17.19
C ALA A 398 -15.78 -10.61 -17.31
N MET A 399 -15.94 -9.50 -16.59
CA MET A 399 -17.16 -8.69 -16.62
C MET A 399 -16.90 -7.19 -16.52
N GLN A 400 -17.90 -6.41 -16.94
CA GLN A 400 -17.90 -4.95 -16.88
C GLN A 400 -19.22 -4.42 -16.32
N GLY A 401 -19.41 -4.53 -15.01
CA GLY A 401 -20.70 -4.26 -14.36
C GLY A 401 -20.99 -2.78 -14.06
N ASP A 402 -20.02 -1.89 -14.12
CA ASP A 402 -20.20 -0.44 -13.92
C ASP A 402 -19.27 0.35 -14.87
N PRO A 403 -19.55 0.32 -16.19
CA PRO A 403 -18.69 0.95 -17.19
C PRO A 403 -18.56 2.47 -17.01
N ASP A 404 -19.60 3.13 -16.47
CA ASP A 404 -19.60 4.59 -16.26
C ASP A 404 -18.54 5.03 -15.25
N LYS A 405 -18.29 4.23 -14.21
CA LYS A 405 -17.20 4.50 -13.27
C LYS A 405 -15.88 3.93 -13.76
N ALA A 406 -15.86 2.90 -14.61
CA ALA A 406 -14.63 2.38 -15.21
C ALA A 406 -13.89 3.44 -16.06
N THR A 407 -14.64 4.27 -16.78
CA THR A 407 -14.10 5.39 -17.58
C THR A 407 -13.66 6.59 -16.72
N GLY A 408 -13.90 6.56 -15.40
CA GLY A 408 -13.53 7.62 -14.47
C GLY A 408 -12.04 7.67 -14.11
N GLY A 409 -11.62 8.78 -13.51
CA GLY A 409 -10.35 8.85 -12.76
C GLY A 409 -10.37 7.95 -11.52
N GLY A 410 -9.23 7.78 -10.86
CA GLY A 410 -9.09 6.85 -9.72
C GLY A 410 -10.14 7.05 -8.61
N MET A 411 -10.47 8.31 -8.29
CA MET A 411 -11.51 8.64 -7.30
C MET A 411 -12.92 8.17 -7.66
N LYS A 412 -13.27 8.18 -8.94
CA LYS A 412 -14.58 7.71 -9.44
C LYS A 412 -14.57 6.18 -9.61
N ASN A 413 -13.53 5.65 -10.25
CA ASN A 413 -13.39 4.21 -10.53
C ASN A 413 -13.36 3.34 -9.26
N ARG A 414 -12.69 3.80 -8.19
CA ARG A 414 -12.63 3.05 -6.92
C ARG A 414 -14.01 2.81 -6.29
N GLN A 415 -14.99 3.67 -6.62
CA GLN A 415 -16.34 3.66 -6.06
C GLN A 415 -17.37 2.90 -6.91
N ARG A 416 -16.91 2.03 -7.84
CA ARG A 416 -17.78 1.21 -8.69
C ARG A 416 -18.81 0.40 -7.90
N ASP A 417 -20.02 0.28 -8.44
CA ASP A 417 -21.11 -0.45 -7.77
C ASP A 417 -21.10 -1.95 -8.13
N GLN A 418 -20.31 -2.35 -9.13
CA GLN A 418 -20.07 -3.74 -9.55
C GLN A 418 -18.61 -3.95 -9.95
N TYR A 419 -18.19 -5.20 -10.13
CA TYR A 419 -16.85 -5.50 -10.65
C TYR A 419 -16.68 -4.94 -12.06
N ASN A 420 -15.51 -4.34 -12.29
CA ASN A 420 -15.00 -3.96 -13.60
C ASN A 420 -13.65 -4.64 -13.77
N ASP A 421 -13.57 -5.57 -14.71
CA ASP A 421 -12.32 -6.26 -15.07
C ASP A 421 -11.50 -5.46 -16.07
N VAL A 422 -12.18 -4.60 -16.84
CA VAL A 422 -11.55 -3.67 -17.77
C VAL A 422 -11.42 -2.29 -17.13
N GLY A 423 -10.20 -1.76 -17.13
CA GLY A 423 -9.86 -0.45 -16.58
C GLY A 423 -9.04 0.39 -17.54
N TRP A 424 -8.77 1.64 -17.17
CA TRP A 424 -7.97 2.57 -17.98
C TRP A 424 -6.58 2.76 -17.39
N LYS A 425 -5.53 2.43 -18.14
CA LYS A 425 -4.13 2.49 -17.70
C LYS A 425 -3.90 1.78 -16.35
N ILE A 426 -4.64 0.68 -16.12
CA ILE A 426 -4.42 -0.23 -14.98
C ILE A 426 -3.19 -1.09 -15.23
N LEU A 427 -2.63 -1.74 -14.21
CA LEU A 427 -1.50 -2.64 -14.43
C LEU A 427 -1.96 -3.85 -15.30
N PRO A 428 -1.28 -4.18 -16.42
CA PRO A 428 -1.73 -5.25 -17.32
C PRO A 428 -1.29 -6.65 -16.88
N GLY A 429 -0.15 -6.78 -16.20
CA GLY A 429 0.43 -8.07 -15.80
C GLY A 429 0.06 -8.55 -14.40
N ASN A 430 0.84 -9.47 -13.84
CA ASN A 430 0.65 -9.97 -12.47
C ASN A 430 0.84 -8.87 -11.40
N TYR A 431 0.39 -9.14 -10.18
CA TYR A 431 0.86 -8.42 -9.00
C TYR A 431 2.04 -9.18 -8.40
N GLY A 432 3.07 -8.48 -7.94
CA GLY A 432 4.28 -9.15 -7.52
C GLY A 432 5.34 -8.25 -6.92
N ARG A 433 6.25 -8.89 -6.18
CA ARG A 433 7.54 -8.33 -5.77
C ARG A 433 8.61 -9.38 -5.95
N PHE A 434 9.66 -9.00 -6.67
CA PHE A 434 10.89 -9.77 -6.85
C PHE A 434 10.73 -11.17 -7.48
N LEU A 435 9.53 -11.56 -7.91
CA LEU A 435 9.27 -12.77 -8.68
C LEU A 435 8.36 -12.42 -9.85
N GLU A 436 8.85 -12.63 -11.06
CA GLU A 436 8.19 -12.30 -12.31
C GLU A 436 7.78 -13.58 -13.04
N GLN A 437 6.58 -13.63 -13.60
CA GLN A 437 6.22 -14.65 -14.58
C GLN A 437 6.73 -14.22 -15.96
N ILE A 438 7.46 -15.10 -16.64
CA ILE A 438 7.99 -14.85 -17.98
C ILE A 438 6.89 -15.09 -19.02
N ASP A 439 6.74 -14.13 -19.94
CA ASP A 439 5.82 -14.17 -21.09
C ASP A 439 4.43 -14.71 -20.75
N PRO A 440 3.73 -14.09 -19.77
CA PRO A 440 2.53 -14.65 -19.17
C PRO A 440 1.39 -14.80 -20.19
N GLU A 441 1.32 -13.93 -21.20
CA GLU A 441 0.29 -13.99 -22.26
C GLU A 441 0.57 -15.09 -23.28
N GLN A 442 1.82 -15.53 -23.42
CA GLN A 442 2.26 -16.59 -24.33
C GLN A 442 2.15 -17.95 -23.65
N THR A 443 2.44 -18.03 -22.35
CA THR A 443 2.59 -19.29 -21.62
C THR A 443 1.38 -19.67 -20.75
N SER A 444 0.43 -18.74 -20.55
CA SER A 444 -0.79 -18.98 -19.75
C SER A 444 -2.01 -18.23 -20.26
N ILE A 445 -3.18 -18.51 -19.66
CA ILE A 445 -4.42 -17.73 -19.85
C ILE A 445 -4.88 -17.14 -18.51
N GLY A 446 -5.47 -15.94 -18.55
CA GLY A 446 -6.04 -15.29 -17.37
C GLY A 446 -7.49 -15.72 -17.10
N TRP A 447 -7.87 -15.78 -15.83
CA TRP A 447 -9.23 -16.04 -15.36
C TRP A 447 -9.71 -14.96 -14.41
N TRP A 448 -11.02 -14.74 -14.39
CA TRP A 448 -11.71 -13.82 -13.51
C TRP A 448 -12.84 -14.57 -12.79
N HIS A 449 -13.09 -14.23 -11.52
CA HIS A 449 -14.23 -14.77 -10.78
C HIS A 449 -14.29 -16.32 -10.70
N VAL A 450 -13.14 -16.98 -10.60
CA VAL A 450 -13.01 -18.45 -10.67
C VAL A 450 -12.90 -19.13 -9.30
N GLY A 451 -13.50 -20.31 -9.16
CA GLY A 451 -13.59 -21.06 -7.90
C GLY A 451 -14.65 -20.50 -6.94
N PRO A 452 -14.63 -20.88 -5.65
CA PRO A 452 -15.62 -20.44 -4.67
C PRO A 452 -15.70 -18.91 -4.54
N LYS A 453 -16.90 -18.35 -4.72
CA LYS A 453 -17.12 -16.89 -4.76
C LYS A 453 -16.73 -16.16 -3.47
N ASP A 454 -16.83 -16.85 -2.34
CA ASP A 454 -16.48 -16.36 -1.00
C ASP A 454 -14.98 -16.44 -0.69
N SER A 455 -14.20 -17.19 -1.49
CA SER A 455 -12.74 -17.25 -1.35
C SER A 455 -12.07 -15.89 -1.59
N ILE A 456 -11.01 -15.61 -0.82
CA ILE A 456 -10.15 -14.44 -1.07
C ILE A 456 -9.38 -14.54 -2.39
N TYR A 457 -9.22 -15.75 -2.95
CA TYR A 457 -8.46 -16.01 -4.18
C TYR A 457 -9.31 -15.94 -5.45
N SER A 458 -10.64 -15.94 -5.34
CA SER A 458 -11.51 -16.10 -6.51
C SER A 458 -11.59 -14.89 -7.44
N ARG A 459 -10.80 -13.83 -7.21
CA ARG A 459 -10.85 -12.64 -8.04
C ARG A 459 -10.17 -12.82 -9.39
N PHE A 460 -8.90 -13.25 -9.37
CA PHE A 460 -8.08 -13.44 -10.56
C PHE A 460 -7.21 -14.68 -10.40
N ALA A 461 -6.92 -15.33 -11.52
CA ALA A 461 -5.98 -16.44 -11.59
C ALA A 461 -5.35 -16.52 -12.98
N ARG A 462 -4.38 -17.43 -13.14
CA ARG A 462 -3.93 -17.91 -14.45
C ARG A 462 -3.93 -19.43 -14.50
N SER A 463 -4.17 -20.00 -15.67
CA SER A 463 -4.07 -21.45 -15.88
C SER A 463 -3.20 -21.79 -17.09
N PHE A 464 -2.89 -23.08 -17.19
CA PHE A 464 -2.49 -23.68 -18.45
C PHE A 464 -3.63 -23.60 -19.48
N ASP A 465 -3.27 -23.81 -20.73
CA ASP A 465 -4.19 -24.08 -21.83
C ASP A 465 -3.51 -25.08 -22.77
N ALA A 466 -3.48 -26.33 -22.32
CA ALA A 466 -2.74 -27.40 -22.98
C ALA A 466 -3.19 -27.65 -24.42
N ALA A 467 -4.48 -27.41 -24.72
CA ALA A 467 -5.05 -27.52 -26.07
C ALA A 467 -4.43 -26.51 -27.05
N HIS A 468 -3.99 -25.35 -26.55
CA HIS A 468 -3.33 -24.31 -27.35
C HIS A 468 -1.82 -24.21 -27.06
N GLY A 469 -1.21 -25.29 -26.55
CA GLY A 469 0.24 -25.38 -26.33
C GLY A 469 0.79 -24.64 -25.10
N LYS A 470 -0.07 -23.99 -24.30
CA LYS A 470 0.31 -23.26 -23.08
C LYS A 470 0.46 -24.23 -21.91
N ARG A 471 1.53 -25.04 -21.94
CA ARG A 471 1.75 -26.19 -21.04
C ARG A 471 2.69 -25.93 -19.86
N HIS A 472 3.22 -24.72 -19.73
CA HIS A 472 4.08 -24.37 -18.59
C HIS A 472 3.97 -22.89 -18.27
N MET A 473 4.34 -22.49 -17.05
CA MET A 473 4.52 -21.11 -16.63
C MET A 473 5.87 -20.98 -15.94
N ALA A 474 6.76 -20.17 -16.50
CA ALA A 474 8.12 -19.97 -15.99
C ALA A 474 8.20 -18.69 -15.16
N PHE A 475 9.01 -18.71 -14.10
CA PHE A 475 9.17 -17.58 -13.18
C PHE A 475 10.64 -17.29 -12.90
N ARG A 476 10.97 -16.01 -12.84
CA ARG A 476 12.32 -15.50 -12.58
C ARG A 476 12.35 -14.70 -11.29
N LEU A 477 13.30 -15.03 -10.42
CA LEU A 477 13.58 -14.30 -9.19
C LEU A 477 14.46 -13.09 -9.50
N ASP A 478 14.27 -11.98 -8.78
CA ASP A 478 15.15 -10.81 -8.90
C ASP A 478 16.59 -11.23 -8.56
N ASP A 479 17.51 -10.87 -9.45
CA ASP A 479 18.92 -11.22 -9.37
C ASP A 479 19.62 -10.79 -8.09
N ARG A 480 19.09 -9.78 -7.39
CA ARG A 480 19.66 -9.28 -6.14
C ARG A 480 19.14 -10.04 -4.93
N PHE A 481 18.13 -10.90 -5.08
CA PHE A 481 17.51 -11.60 -3.96
C PHE A 481 18.54 -12.41 -3.18
N PHE A 482 19.32 -13.26 -3.85
CA PHE A 482 20.46 -13.94 -3.23
C PHE A 482 21.78 -13.30 -3.64
N ALA A 483 22.49 -12.71 -2.67
CA ALA A 483 23.81 -12.12 -2.91
C ALA A 483 24.85 -13.15 -3.41
N GLN A 484 24.72 -14.41 -2.98
CA GLN A 484 25.59 -15.53 -3.39
C GLN A 484 24.81 -16.48 -4.31
N LYS A 485 24.67 -16.11 -5.59
CA LYS A 485 23.93 -16.89 -6.60
C LYS A 485 24.50 -18.29 -6.85
N ASP A 486 25.80 -18.45 -6.62
CA ASP A 486 26.50 -19.72 -6.86
C ASP A 486 26.33 -20.74 -5.73
N LYS A 487 25.71 -20.33 -4.61
CA LYS A 487 25.46 -21.23 -3.49
C LYS A 487 23.99 -21.64 -3.43
N PRO A 488 23.69 -22.90 -3.12
CA PRO A 488 22.32 -23.32 -2.90
C PRO A 488 21.75 -22.73 -1.60
N HIS A 489 20.47 -22.36 -1.63
CA HIS A 489 19.76 -21.77 -0.50
C HIS A 489 18.54 -22.64 -0.13
N PRO A 490 18.29 -22.87 1.17
CA PRO A 490 17.00 -23.38 1.59
C PRO A 490 15.93 -22.30 1.41
N VAL A 491 14.80 -22.65 0.80
CA VAL A 491 13.64 -21.75 0.63
C VAL A 491 12.34 -22.47 0.88
N GLY A 492 11.36 -21.74 1.42
CA GLY A 492 9.97 -22.16 1.43
C GLY A 492 9.29 -21.66 0.16
N LEU A 493 8.51 -22.53 -0.49
CA LEU A 493 7.66 -22.17 -1.62
C LEU A 493 6.21 -22.49 -1.28
N ARG A 494 5.34 -21.51 -1.48
CA ARG A 494 3.89 -21.64 -1.39
C ARG A 494 3.29 -21.48 -2.77
N VAL A 495 2.50 -22.47 -3.19
CA VAL A 495 1.72 -22.44 -4.44
C VAL A 495 0.24 -22.50 -4.09
N VAL A 496 -0.54 -21.53 -4.55
CA VAL A 496 -1.99 -21.50 -4.36
C VAL A 496 -2.67 -21.88 -5.67
N TYR A 497 -3.40 -23.00 -5.67
CA TYR A 497 -4.04 -23.56 -6.87
C TYR A 497 -5.50 -23.94 -6.61
N LEU A 498 -6.33 -23.94 -7.66
CA LEU A 498 -7.71 -24.38 -7.60
C LEU A 498 -7.76 -25.88 -7.86
N ASP A 499 -8.16 -26.64 -6.84
CA ASP A 499 -8.27 -28.10 -6.92
C ASP A 499 -9.58 -28.51 -7.61
N GLN A 500 -9.62 -28.38 -8.93
CA GLN A 500 -10.76 -28.66 -9.79
C GLN A 500 -10.38 -29.63 -10.90
N GLY A 501 -11.30 -30.54 -11.24
CA GLY A 501 -11.07 -31.56 -12.26
C GLY A 501 -10.02 -32.61 -11.84
N ASP A 502 -9.44 -33.25 -12.85
CA ASP A 502 -8.47 -34.34 -12.76
C ASP A 502 -7.05 -33.91 -13.16
N GLY A 503 -6.84 -32.61 -13.32
CA GLY A 503 -5.58 -32.01 -13.76
C GLY A 503 -4.39 -32.44 -12.92
N GLN A 504 -3.28 -32.71 -13.60
CA GLN A 504 -2.00 -33.00 -12.99
C GLN A 504 -0.97 -31.96 -13.39
N TRP A 505 -0.23 -31.49 -12.39
CA TRP A 505 0.78 -30.48 -12.59
C TRP A 505 1.99 -30.72 -11.70
N ALA A 506 3.10 -30.09 -12.07
CA ALA A 506 4.35 -30.20 -11.34
C ALA A 506 4.98 -28.84 -11.14
N LEU A 507 5.80 -28.73 -10.09
CA LEU A 507 6.66 -27.58 -9.86
C LEU A 507 8.12 -28.04 -9.97
N ASP A 508 8.85 -27.39 -10.87
CA ASP A 508 10.29 -27.53 -11.07
C ASP A 508 11.03 -26.30 -10.58
N TYR A 509 12.30 -26.47 -10.20
CA TYR A 509 13.18 -25.41 -9.75
C TYR A 509 14.62 -25.59 -10.24
N HIS A 510 15.37 -24.49 -10.29
CA HIS A 510 16.81 -24.53 -10.56
C HIS A 510 17.60 -24.96 -9.32
N GLY A 511 18.14 -26.18 -9.34
CA GLY A 511 19.07 -26.70 -8.34
C GLY A 511 20.54 -26.63 -8.78
N PRO A 512 21.48 -27.19 -8.00
CA PRO A 512 22.92 -27.03 -8.24
C PRO A 512 23.41 -27.80 -9.47
N HIS A 513 22.63 -28.79 -9.92
CA HIS A 513 22.92 -29.64 -11.06
C HIS A 513 21.85 -29.52 -12.16
N GLY A 514 21.19 -28.36 -12.24
CA GLY A 514 20.13 -28.07 -13.22
C GLY A 514 18.72 -28.24 -12.66
N GLU A 515 17.77 -28.57 -13.54
CA GLU A 515 16.35 -28.69 -13.20
C GLU A 515 16.07 -29.83 -12.20
N LYS A 516 15.28 -29.53 -11.18
CA LYS A 516 14.80 -30.50 -10.19
C LYS A 516 13.29 -30.39 -9.99
N ARG A 517 12.62 -31.53 -9.89
CA ARG A 517 11.21 -31.65 -9.49
C ARG A 517 11.06 -31.39 -7.99
N ALA A 518 10.34 -30.35 -7.62
CA ALA A 518 9.96 -30.10 -6.23
C ALA A 518 8.79 -31.00 -5.80
N VAL A 519 7.76 -31.09 -6.65
CA VAL A 519 6.52 -31.83 -6.37
C VAL A 519 5.74 -32.11 -7.67
N SER A 520 4.96 -33.18 -7.65
CA SER A 520 3.89 -33.46 -8.62
C SER A 520 2.56 -33.56 -7.87
N VAL A 521 1.50 -32.99 -8.41
CA VAL A 521 0.18 -32.90 -7.78
C VAL A 521 -0.87 -33.39 -8.77
N THR A 522 -1.78 -34.23 -8.27
CA THR A 522 -3.02 -34.62 -8.96
C THR A 522 -4.20 -33.95 -8.26
N CYS A 523 -4.97 -33.16 -9.00
CA CYS A 523 -6.18 -32.54 -8.49
C CYS A 523 -7.22 -33.61 -8.12
N LYS A 524 -7.94 -33.37 -7.03
CA LYS A 524 -8.96 -34.27 -6.46
C LYS A 524 -10.38 -33.74 -6.67
N ASN A 525 -10.54 -32.73 -7.52
CA ASN A 525 -11.81 -32.09 -7.83
C ASN A 525 -12.61 -31.62 -6.59
N THR A 526 -11.95 -31.14 -5.54
CA THR A 526 -12.68 -30.62 -4.36
C THR A 526 -13.37 -29.28 -4.63
N ASN A 527 -13.08 -28.64 -5.77
CA ASN A 527 -13.58 -27.31 -6.15
C ASN A 527 -13.24 -26.22 -5.12
N THR A 528 -12.10 -26.37 -4.45
CA THR A 528 -11.60 -25.40 -3.46
C THR A 528 -10.18 -24.97 -3.78
N TRP A 529 -9.83 -23.74 -3.40
CA TRP A 529 -8.45 -23.29 -3.44
C TRP A 529 -7.63 -24.03 -2.38
N LYS A 530 -6.46 -24.53 -2.76
CA LYS A 530 -5.51 -25.24 -1.92
C LYS A 530 -4.19 -24.48 -1.87
N GLU A 531 -3.53 -24.58 -0.73
CA GLU A 531 -2.18 -24.06 -0.54
C GLU A 531 -1.21 -25.23 -0.36
N LEU A 532 -0.25 -25.33 -1.27
CA LEU A 532 0.83 -26.30 -1.17
C LEU A 532 2.09 -25.58 -0.69
N ASN A 533 2.66 -26.04 0.41
CA ASN A 533 3.93 -25.55 0.94
C ASN A 533 5.02 -26.61 0.74
N VAL A 534 6.12 -26.22 0.09
CA VAL A 534 7.27 -27.09 -0.19
C VAL A 534 8.53 -26.41 0.34
N VAL A 535 9.41 -27.17 0.99
CA VAL A 535 10.74 -26.70 1.36
C VAL A 535 11.74 -27.23 0.35
N LEU A 536 12.39 -26.34 -0.39
CA LEU A 536 13.54 -26.67 -1.23
C LEU A 536 14.80 -26.56 -0.38
N LYS A 537 15.66 -27.57 -0.39
CA LYS A 537 16.86 -27.62 0.45
C LYS A 537 18.08 -26.96 -0.21
N ASP A 538 18.10 -26.95 -1.54
CA ASP A 538 19.26 -26.61 -2.36
C ASP A 538 18.85 -25.80 -3.60
N ALA A 539 17.97 -24.80 -3.44
CA ALA A 539 17.59 -23.95 -4.55
C ALA A 539 18.75 -23.03 -4.95
N GLN A 540 19.21 -23.14 -6.20
CA GLN A 540 20.30 -22.32 -6.74
C GLN A 540 19.77 -20.95 -7.21
N PHE A 541 18.64 -20.96 -7.92
CA PHE A 541 17.98 -19.76 -8.47
C PHE A 541 18.90 -18.74 -9.15
N SER A 542 19.82 -19.25 -9.98
CA SER A 542 20.69 -18.47 -10.85
C SER A 542 20.20 -18.46 -12.32
N GLN A 543 18.88 -18.50 -12.54
CA GLN A 543 18.23 -18.41 -13.86
C GLN A 543 18.67 -19.51 -14.85
N GLY A 544 18.93 -20.73 -14.35
CA GLY A 544 19.48 -21.83 -15.16
C GLY A 544 18.45 -22.75 -15.81
N LEU A 545 17.15 -22.46 -15.70
CA LEU A 545 16.11 -23.22 -16.41
C LEU A 545 15.78 -22.58 -17.77
N GLU A 546 14.91 -23.26 -18.53
CA GLU A 546 14.33 -22.76 -19.77
C GLU A 546 13.82 -21.31 -19.62
N GLY A 547 14.13 -20.46 -20.59
CA GLY A 547 13.70 -19.05 -20.59
C GLY A 547 14.39 -18.18 -19.53
N GLN A 548 15.58 -18.58 -19.03
CA GLN A 548 16.27 -17.90 -17.92
C GLN A 548 15.41 -17.82 -16.65
N SER A 549 14.72 -18.92 -16.36
CA SER A 549 13.83 -19.02 -15.21
C SER A 549 14.46 -19.78 -14.04
N ASP A 550 13.81 -19.65 -12.88
CA ASP A 550 14.20 -20.25 -11.61
C ASP A 550 13.18 -21.28 -11.12
N LEU A 551 11.91 -21.10 -11.51
CA LEU A 551 10.78 -21.97 -11.19
C LEU A 551 9.93 -22.19 -12.44
N ILE A 552 9.40 -23.40 -12.60
CA ILE A 552 8.46 -23.71 -13.69
C ILE A 552 7.29 -24.51 -13.14
N LEU A 553 6.06 -24.01 -13.32
CA LEU A 553 4.85 -24.83 -13.19
C LEU A 553 4.61 -25.54 -14.52
N ARG A 554 4.45 -26.86 -14.52
CA ARG A 554 4.22 -27.65 -15.73
C ARG A 554 2.88 -28.35 -15.69
N HIS A 555 2.16 -28.30 -16.80
CA HIS A 555 1.03 -29.20 -17.06
C HIS A 555 1.58 -30.60 -17.36
N VAL A 556 1.13 -31.60 -16.60
CA VAL A 556 1.47 -33.00 -16.83
C VAL A 556 0.38 -33.62 -17.71
N GLU A 557 -0.81 -33.84 -17.16
CA GLU A 557 -1.96 -34.47 -17.82
C GLU A 557 -3.30 -33.98 -17.26
N GLY A 558 -4.43 -34.44 -17.81
CA GLY A 558 -5.78 -34.11 -17.35
C GLY A 558 -6.21 -32.67 -17.68
N SER A 559 -7.13 -32.13 -16.89
CA SER A 559 -7.65 -30.77 -17.04
C SER A 559 -6.62 -29.67 -16.70
N ASN A 560 -6.73 -28.50 -17.33
CA ASN A 560 -5.91 -27.34 -16.98
C ASN A 560 -6.17 -26.88 -15.54
N THR A 561 -5.11 -26.72 -14.74
CA THR A 561 -5.20 -26.21 -13.36
C THR A 561 -5.03 -24.69 -13.32
N ALA A 562 -5.86 -24.00 -12.54
CA ALA A 562 -5.75 -22.57 -12.28
C ALA A 562 -4.95 -22.29 -11.00
N PHE A 563 -4.16 -21.22 -11.02
CA PHE A 563 -3.23 -20.82 -9.97
C PHE A 563 -3.46 -19.35 -9.62
N HIS A 564 -3.50 -19.08 -8.31
CA HIS A 564 -3.60 -17.72 -7.78
C HIS A 564 -2.22 -17.13 -7.52
N MET A 565 -1.26 -17.91 -7.00
CA MET A 565 0.02 -17.34 -6.54
C MET A 565 1.14 -18.37 -6.48
N LEU A 566 2.36 -17.89 -6.74
CA LEU A 566 3.60 -18.45 -6.21
C LEU A 566 4.22 -17.45 -5.24
N GLU A 567 4.62 -17.92 -4.07
CA GLU A 567 5.25 -17.12 -3.03
C GLU A 567 6.46 -17.85 -2.45
N LEU A 568 7.62 -17.23 -2.56
CA LEU A 568 8.88 -17.67 -2.00
C LEU A 568 9.12 -16.99 -0.67
N THR A 569 9.60 -17.75 0.31
CA THR A 569 10.07 -17.26 1.61
C THR A 569 11.49 -17.73 1.83
N ARG A 570 12.37 -16.82 2.25
CA ARG A 570 13.75 -17.15 2.61
C ARG A 570 13.74 -17.97 3.91
N HIS A 571 14.39 -19.14 3.95
CA HIS A 571 14.57 -19.84 5.23
C HIS A 571 15.67 -19.15 6.06
N GLY A 572 15.45 -19.06 7.38
CA GLY A 572 16.44 -18.51 8.32
C GLY A 572 16.30 -17.01 8.63
N MET A 573 15.18 -16.38 8.26
CA MET A 573 14.74 -15.10 8.82
C MET A 573 13.51 -15.35 9.71
N PRO A 574 13.40 -14.68 10.87
CA PRO A 574 12.35 -14.92 11.86
C PRO A 574 10.93 -14.75 11.33
#